data_AF-A0A059AJ19-F1
#
_entry.id   AF-A0A059AJ19-F1
#
_cell.length_a   1.000
_cell.length_b   1.000
_cell.length_c   1.000
_cell.angle_alpha   90.00
_cell.angle_beta   90.00
_cell.angle_gamma   90.00
#
_symmetry.space_group_name_H-M   'P 1'
#
loop_
_entity.id
_entity.type
_entity.pdbx_description
1 polymer ?
#
loop_
_entity_poly.entity_id
_entity_poly.type
_entity_poly.pdbx_seq_one_letter_code
_entity_poly.pdbx_strand_id
1 'polypeptide(L)'
;MIPMDDDMESGVLRSYQDKPRTFPSMRSKPHTPRIIRLLMGINVRVLLILLLLVFGGVFYIGAKTSPVIVFVFSVCIISFLLSIHLTKWVLSKDEGPPEMVQISDAIRDGAEGFLRTQYGTISKMAVLLALVILSIYLFRTPSPQQESSGLGRSASAFITVAAFLLGALCSGIAGYVGMWVSVRANVRVSSAARRSAREALQIAVRAGGFSALVVVGMAVIGIAILYATFYVWLDVDSPGSMKVTE
;
A
#
# COMPACT_ATOMS: atom_id res chain seq x y z
N MET A 1 -24.94 17.35 36.73
CA MET A 1 -25.93 16.27 36.96
C MET A 1 -26.52 15.96 35.61
N ILE A 2 -26.02 14.91 34.96
CA ILE A 2 -26.52 14.47 33.65
C ILE A 2 -27.90 13.85 33.90
N PRO A 3 -28.95 14.22 33.15
CA PRO A 3 -30.25 13.58 33.35
C PRO A 3 -30.10 12.11 32.96
N MET A 4 -30.33 11.21 33.91
CA MET A 4 -30.54 9.80 33.61
C MET A 4 -31.87 9.70 32.87
N ASP A 5 -31.84 9.08 31.68
CA ASP A 5 -33.04 8.78 30.90
C ASP A 5 -34.04 7.97 31.74
N ASP A 6 -35.31 8.41 31.74
CA ASP A 6 -36.48 7.72 32.34
C ASP A 6 -36.73 6.31 31.78
N ASP A 7 -35.96 5.89 30.77
CA ASP A 7 -36.07 4.59 30.10
C ASP A 7 -35.65 3.39 30.97
N MET A 8 -35.04 3.62 32.15
CA MET A 8 -34.69 2.56 33.10
C MET A 8 -35.84 2.13 34.01
N GLU A 9 -36.94 2.88 34.08
CA GLU A 9 -38.03 2.63 35.03
C GLU A 9 -39.18 1.80 34.43
N SER A 10 -39.36 1.82 33.11
CA SER A 10 -40.31 0.95 32.43
C SER A 10 -39.60 -0.27 31.86
N GLY A 11 -39.77 -1.45 32.46
CA GLY A 11 -39.20 -2.75 32.02
C GLY A 11 -39.65 -3.24 30.63
N VAL A 12 -40.00 -2.34 29.72
CA VAL A 12 -40.28 -2.60 28.32
C VAL A 12 -38.97 -2.46 27.55
N LEU A 13 -38.27 -3.57 27.37
CA LEU A 13 -37.18 -3.68 26.40
C LEU A 13 -37.76 -3.38 25.00
N ARG A 14 -37.75 -2.11 24.58
CA ARG A 14 -37.98 -1.75 23.18
C ARG A 14 -37.02 -2.58 22.33
N SER A 15 -37.59 -3.34 21.39
CA SER A 15 -36.83 -3.98 20.33
C SER A 15 -35.82 -2.98 19.78
N TYR A 16 -34.53 -3.34 19.83
CA TYR A 16 -33.42 -2.51 19.37
C TYR A 16 -33.53 -2.10 17.87
N GLN A 17 -34.55 -2.61 17.16
CA GLN A 17 -34.82 -2.38 15.75
C GLN A 17 -35.66 -1.13 15.43
N ASP A 18 -36.26 -0.45 16.42
CA ASP A 18 -37.32 0.55 16.14
C ASP A 18 -36.84 1.96 15.74
N LYS A 19 -35.53 2.24 15.73
CA LYS A 19 -35.03 3.51 15.19
C LYS A 19 -34.34 3.25 13.86
N PRO A 20 -34.85 3.77 12.72
CA PRO A 20 -34.06 3.81 11.50
C PRO A 20 -32.79 4.60 11.83
N ARG A 21 -31.65 3.91 11.88
CA ARG A 21 -30.34 4.54 12.05
C ARG A 21 -30.00 5.23 10.74
N THR A 22 -30.69 6.33 10.47
CA THR A 22 -30.27 7.26 9.44
C THR A 22 -28.96 7.86 9.95
N PHE A 23 -27.83 7.34 9.45
CA PHE A 23 -26.58 8.08 9.58
C PHE A 23 -26.85 9.44 8.93
N PRO A 24 -26.71 10.56 9.68
CA PRO A 24 -26.70 11.87 9.04
C PRO A 24 -25.70 11.77 7.90
N SER A 25 -26.05 12.28 6.71
CA SER A 25 -25.13 12.27 5.57
C SER A 25 -23.89 13.07 5.97
N MET A 26 -22.89 12.41 6.56
CA MET A 26 -21.59 12.98 6.90
C MET A 26 -20.79 13.06 5.62
N ARG A 27 -21.28 13.88 4.68
CA ARG A 27 -20.63 14.15 3.42
C ARG A 27 -19.44 15.04 3.72
N SER A 28 -18.35 14.44 4.20
CA SER A 28 -17.09 15.15 4.32
C SER A 28 -16.70 15.61 2.92
N LYS A 29 -16.30 16.88 2.76
CA LYS A 29 -15.86 17.37 1.45
C LYS A 29 -14.69 16.51 0.99
N PRO A 30 -14.74 15.90 -0.21
CA PRO A 30 -13.62 15.12 -0.72
C PRO A 30 -12.44 16.09 -0.89
N HIS A 31 -11.47 16.00 0.02
CA HIS A 31 -10.26 16.78 -0.08
C HIS A 31 -9.23 15.96 -0.84
N THR A 32 -9.22 16.14 -2.15
CA THR A 32 -8.21 15.56 -3.02
C THR A 32 -6.89 16.32 -2.80
N PRO A 33 -5.82 15.65 -2.31
CA PRO A 33 -4.49 16.23 -2.25
C PRO A 33 -4.10 16.82 -3.60
N ARG A 34 -3.37 17.96 -3.61
CA ARG A 34 -2.97 18.64 -4.86
C ARG A 34 -2.26 17.70 -5.84
N ILE A 35 -1.41 16.80 -5.35
CA ILE A 35 -0.69 15.80 -6.14
C ILE A 35 -1.65 14.81 -6.82
N ILE A 36 -2.63 14.28 -6.09
CA ILE A 36 -3.63 13.35 -6.64
C ILE A 36 -4.47 14.05 -7.70
N ARG A 37 -4.84 15.32 -7.48
CA ARG A 37 -5.59 16.11 -8.47
C ARG A 37 -4.79 16.34 -9.75
N LEU A 38 -3.48 16.57 -9.61
CA LEU A 38 -2.55 16.74 -10.73
C LEU A 38 -2.38 15.43 -11.51
N LEU A 39 -2.28 14.30 -10.79
CA LEU A 39 -2.14 12.96 -11.35
C LEU A 39 -3.42 12.48 -12.05
N MET A 40 -4.60 12.82 -11.49
CA MET A 40 -5.91 12.58 -12.12
C MET A 40 -6.17 13.47 -13.35
N GLY A 41 -5.44 14.58 -13.51
CA GLY A 41 -5.46 15.42 -14.70
C GLY A 41 -4.64 14.86 -15.87
N ILE A 42 -3.81 13.84 -15.62
CA ILE A 42 -3.03 13.17 -16.67
C ILE A 42 -3.92 12.16 -17.38
N ASN A 43 -3.92 12.20 -18.71
CA ASN A 43 -4.62 11.21 -19.53
C ASN A 43 -4.21 9.78 -19.13
N VAL A 44 -5.18 8.89 -18.90
CA VAL A 44 -4.93 7.48 -18.50
C VAL A 44 -3.98 6.76 -19.47
N ARG A 45 -4.05 7.11 -20.77
CA ARG A 45 -3.12 6.60 -21.79
C ARG A 45 -1.67 7.05 -21.56
N VAL A 46 -1.48 8.31 -21.17
CA VAL A 46 -0.15 8.87 -20.86
C VAL A 46 0.41 8.26 -19.56
N LEU A 47 -0.45 8.07 -18.55
CA LEU A 47 -0.06 7.39 -17.31
C LEU A 47 0.37 5.93 -17.58
N LEU A 48 -0.36 5.22 -18.45
CA LEU A 48 0.00 3.86 -18.88
C LEU A 48 1.34 3.82 -19.62
N ILE A 49 1.59 4.77 -20.53
CA ILE A 49 2.86 4.86 -21.25
C ILE A 49 4.01 5.13 -20.28
N LEU A 50 3.85 6.07 -19.34
CA LEU A 50 4.84 6.36 -18.30
C LEU A 50 5.14 5.12 -17.45
N LEU A 51 4.11 4.39 -17.04
CA LEU A 51 4.27 3.18 -16.24
C LEU A 51 4.98 2.08 -17.04
N LEU A 52 4.63 1.90 -18.32
CA LEU A 52 5.34 0.96 -19.21
C LEU A 52 6.80 1.35 -19.44
N LEU A 53 7.11 2.65 -19.57
CA LEU A 53 8.49 3.12 -19.68
C LEU A 53 9.28 2.87 -18.41
N VAL A 54 8.69 3.12 -17.24
CA VAL A 54 9.32 2.82 -15.94
C VAL A 54 9.58 1.32 -15.80
N PHE A 55 8.58 0.48 -16.08
CA PHE A 55 8.74 -0.98 -16.05
C PHE A 55 9.76 -1.47 -17.07
N GLY A 56 9.77 -0.91 -18.28
CA GLY A 56 10.75 -1.24 -19.32
C GLY A 56 12.17 -0.86 -18.91
N GLY A 57 12.34 0.31 -18.28
CA GLY A 57 13.62 0.75 -17.72
C GLY A 57 14.12 -0.16 -16.59
N VAL A 58 13.23 -0.51 -15.65
CA VAL A 58 13.55 -1.45 -14.55
C VAL A 58 13.92 -2.83 -15.08
N PHE A 59 13.20 -3.32 -16.09
CA PHE A 59 13.49 -4.60 -16.74
C PHE A 59 14.80 -4.57 -17.53
N TYR A 60 15.09 -3.47 -18.22
CA TYR A 60 16.37 -3.26 -18.92
C TYR A 60 17.55 -3.27 -17.94
N ILE A 61 17.43 -2.56 -16.82
CA ILE A 61 18.43 -2.56 -15.74
C ILE A 61 18.60 -3.98 -15.19
N GLY A 62 17.50 -4.67 -14.90
CA GLY A 62 17.54 -6.07 -14.42
C GLY A 62 18.23 -7.02 -15.39
N ALA A 63 17.97 -6.88 -16.69
CA ALA A 63 18.63 -7.66 -17.74
C ALA A 63 20.13 -7.39 -17.86
N LYS A 64 20.59 -6.20 -17.44
CA LYS A 64 22.02 -5.87 -17.34
C LYS A 64 22.67 -6.38 -16.06
N THR A 65 21.89 -6.65 -15.01
CA THR A 65 22.38 -7.16 -13.72
C THR A 65 22.58 -8.68 -13.75
N SER A 66 21.49 -9.46 -13.84
CA SER A 66 21.56 -10.91 -13.76
C SER A 66 20.26 -11.57 -14.24
N PRO A 67 20.30 -12.82 -14.74
CA PRO A 67 19.09 -13.56 -15.13
C PRO A 67 18.14 -13.79 -13.94
N VAL A 68 18.67 -13.84 -12.71
CA VAL A 68 17.87 -14.00 -11.49
C VAL A 68 16.97 -12.78 -11.25
N ILE A 69 17.47 -11.56 -11.43
CA ILE A 69 16.66 -10.35 -11.24
C ILE A 69 15.57 -10.24 -12.30
N VAL A 70 15.86 -10.62 -13.54
CA VAL A 70 14.84 -10.70 -14.61
C VAL A 70 13.73 -11.70 -14.25
N PHE A 71 14.10 -12.86 -13.70
CA PHE A 71 13.12 -13.84 -13.21
C PHE A 71 12.26 -13.26 -12.08
N VAL A 72 12.87 -12.61 -11.09
CA VAL A 72 12.16 -11.97 -9.98
C VAL A 72 11.17 -10.91 -10.46
N PHE A 73 11.57 -10.04 -11.39
CA PHE A 73 10.67 -9.03 -11.97
C PHE A 73 9.51 -9.68 -12.73
N SER A 74 9.77 -10.74 -13.48
CA SER A 74 8.74 -11.48 -14.20
C SER A 74 7.69 -12.05 -13.25
N VAL A 75 8.12 -12.67 -12.14
CA VAL A 75 7.22 -13.19 -11.10
C VAL A 75 6.44 -12.06 -10.42
N CYS A 76 7.06 -10.91 -10.15
CA CYS A 76 6.37 -9.74 -9.59
C CYS A 76 5.27 -9.23 -10.53
N ILE A 77 5.54 -9.16 -11.84
CA ILE A 77 4.54 -8.76 -12.84
C ILE A 77 3.35 -9.74 -12.82
N ILE A 78 3.62 -11.05 -12.83
CA ILE A 78 2.56 -12.07 -12.76
C ILE A 78 1.74 -11.92 -11.47
N SER A 79 2.40 -11.69 -10.33
CA SER A 79 1.74 -11.46 -9.03
C SER A 79 0.81 -10.24 -9.08
N PHE A 80 1.26 -9.11 -9.63
CA PHE A 80 0.42 -7.92 -9.77
C PHE A 80 -0.74 -8.12 -10.76
N LEU A 81 -0.53 -8.85 -11.86
CA LEU A 81 -1.61 -9.19 -12.79
C LEU A 81 -2.68 -10.07 -12.13
N LEU A 82 -2.26 -11.08 -11.37
CA LEU A 82 -3.17 -11.93 -10.60
C LEU A 82 -3.92 -11.12 -9.55
N SER A 83 -3.22 -10.23 -8.85
CA SER A 83 -3.80 -9.30 -7.88
C SER A 83 -4.90 -8.45 -8.52
N ILE A 84 -4.63 -7.79 -9.65
CA ILE A 84 -5.63 -7.02 -10.41
C ILE A 84 -6.82 -7.89 -10.84
N HIS A 85 -6.56 -9.12 -11.30
CA HIS A 85 -7.60 -10.06 -11.67
C HIS A 85 -8.51 -10.40 -10.48
N LEU A 86 -7.93 -10.69 -9.31
CA LEU A 86 -8.68 -10.95 -8.08
C LEU A 86 -9.51 -9.73 -7.66
N THR A 87 -8.94 -8.53 -7.70
CA THR A 87 -9.69 -7.30 -7.38
C THR A 87 -10.90 -7.13 -8.30
N LYS A 88 -10.71 -7.26 -9.61
CA LYS A 88 -11.82 -7.14 -10.57
C LYS A 88 -12.89 -8.19 -10.32
N TRP A 89 -12.49 -9.41 -10.01
CA TRP A 89 -13.43 -10.49 -9.70
C TRP A 89 -14.19 -10.25 -8.39
N VAL A 90 -13.54 -9.71 -7.36
CA VAL A 90 -14.19 -9.35 -6.10
C VAL A 90 -15.15 -8.18 -6.33
N LEU A 91 -14.69 -7.11 -6.98
CA LEU A 91 -15.49 -5.91 -7.19
C LEU A 91 -16.71 -6.12 -8.10
N SER A 92 -16.70 -7.13 -8.97
CA SER A 92 -17.86 -7.48 -9.78
C SER A 92 -18.96 -8.20 -9.00
N LYS A 93 -18.73 -8.58 -7.74
CA LYS A 93 -19.76 -9.16 -6.87
C LYS A 93 -20.75 -8.11 -6.40
N ASP A 94 -21.99 -8.58 -6.24
CA ASP A 94 -23.13 -7.81 -5.77
C ASP A 94 -22.89 -7.22 -4.37
N GLU A 95 -23.24 -5.95 -4.19
CA GLU A 95 -23.16 -5.25 -2.91
C GLU A 95 -24.40 -5.47 -2.04
N GLY A 96 -25.45 -6.09 -2.59
CA GLY A 96 -26.66 -6.43 -1.85
C GLY A 96 -27.69 -5.30 -1.81
N PRO A 97 -28.67 -5.38 -0.89
CA PRO A 97 -29.76 -4.43 -0.79
C PRO A 97 -29.30 -3.00 -0.45
N PRO A 98 -30.11 -1.98 -0.75
CA PRO A 98 -29.77 -0.57 -0.50
C PRO A 98 -29.37 -0.28 0.95
N GLU A 99 -29.95 -0.99 1.92
CA GLU A 99 -29.65 -0.83 3.35
C GLU A 99 -28.21 -1.27 3.67
N MET A 100 -27.70 -2.32 3.00
CA MET A 100 -26.32 -2.76 3.16
C MET A 100 -25.34 -1.76 2.54
N VAL A 101 -25.69 -1.20 1.39
CA VAL A 101 -24.89 -0.18 0.69
C VAL A 101 -24.77 1.08 1.54
N GLN A 102 -25.86 1.56 2.14
CA GLN A 102 -25.83 2.73 3.04
C GLN A 102 -24.83 2.55 4.21
N ILE A 103 -24.82 1.37 4.85
CA ILE A 103 -23.87 1.07 5.92
C ILE A 103 -22.44 0.98 5.35
N SER A 104 -22.28 0.32 4.21
CA SER A 104 -20.97 0.18 3.55
C SER A 104 -20.38 1.54 3.17
N ASP A 105 -21.19 2.49 2.72
CA ASP A 105 -20.72 3.82 2.33
C ASP A 105 -20.26 4.63 3.54
N ALA A 106 -20.98 4.57 4.66
CA ALA A 106 -20.53 5.18 5.92
C ALA A 106 -19.19 4.59 6.40
N ILE A 107 -18.99 3.26 6.25
CA ILE A 107 -17.71 2.61 6.56
C ILE A 107 -16.61 3.06 5.60
N ARG A 108 -16.90 3.18 4.30
CA ARG A 108 -15.96 3.68 3.28
C ARG A 108 -15.49 5.09 3.61
N ASP A 109 -16.42 5.99 3.89
CA ASP A 109 -16.12 7.37 4.25
C ASP A 109 -15.27 7.45 5.52
N GLY A 110 -15.62 6.67 6.56
CA GLY A 110 -14.85 6.59 7.79
C GLY A 110 -13.42 6.06 7.57
N ALA A 111 -13.27 4.98 6.80
CA ALA A 111 -11.99 4.37 6.49
C ALA A 111 -11.09 5.31 5.67
N GLU A 112 -11.64 5.97 4.64
CA GLU A 112 -10.90 6.93 3.81
C GLU A 112 -10.48 8.17 4.64
N GLY A 113 -11.35 8.66 5.54
CA GLY A 113 -11.02 9.73 6.48
C GLY A 113 -9.91 9.36 7.48
N PHE A 114 -9.99 8.15 8.04
CA PHE A 114 -8.97 7.62 8.94
C PHE A 114 -7.62 7.48 8.23
N LEU A 115 -7.59 6.84 7.06
CA LEU A 115 -6.37 6.65 6.27
C LEU A 115 -5.71 7.97 5.95
N ARG A 116 -6.48 8.96 5.51
CA ARG A 116 -5.94 10.26 5.14
C ARG A 116 -5.23 10.94 6.31
N THR A 117 -5.77 10.81 7.52
CA THR A 117 -5.16 11.34 8.74
C THR A 117 -3.93 10.53 9.14
N GLN A 118 -4.06 9.19 9.18
CA GLN A 118 -2.99 8.28 9.57
C GLN A 118 -1.78 8.41 8.64
N TYR A 119 -1.99 8.34 7.32
CA TYR A 119 -0.93 8.46 6.33
C TYR A 119 -0.31 9.86 6.32
N GLY A 120 -1.10 10.91 6.56
CA GLY A 120 -0.56 12.26 6.73
C GLY A 120 0.45 12.35 7.88
N THR A 121 0.18 11.68 9.00
CA THR A 121 1.10 11.60 10.14
C THR A 121 2.29 10.69 9.84
N ILE A 122 2.07 9.51 9.26
CA ILE A 122 3.14 8.58 8.89
C ILE A 122 4.12 9.22 7.91
N SER A 123 3.65 9.95 6.89
CA SER A 123 4.53 10.65 5.94
C SER A 123 5.41 11.69 6.62
N LYS A 124 4.87 12.45 7.60
CA LYS A 124 5.66 13.42 8.38
C LYS A 124 6.73 12.71 9.22
N MET A 125 6.34 11.62 9.90
CA MET A 125 7.27 10.81 10.69
C MET A 125 8.35 10.17 9.83
N ALA A 126 8.01 9.71 8.62
CA ALA A 126 8.97 9.14 7.67
C ALA A 126 10.00 10.20 7.22
N VAL A 127 9.57 11.42 6.90
CA VAL A 127 10.49 12.51 6.55
C VAL A 127 11.39 12.87 7.73
N LEU A 128 10.83 12.98 8.95
CA LEU A 128 11.62 13.23 10.15
C LEU A 128 12.66 12.12 10.37
N LEU A 129 12.26 10.86 10.27
CA LEU A 129 13.16 9.72 10.44
C LEU A 129 14.24 9.69 9.34
N ALA A 130 13.89 10.02 8.09
CA ALA A 130 14.85 10.16 7.01
C ALA A 130 15.93 11.20 7.31
N LEU A 131 15.57 12.35 7.88
CA LEU A 131 16.52 13.38 8.31
C LEU A 131 17.40 12.92 9.49
N VAL A 132 16.83 12.17 10.43
CA VAL A 132 17.58 11.56 11.54
C VAL A 132 18.60 10.55 11.02
N ILE A 133 18.18 9.65 10.12
CA ILE A 133 19.07 8.67 9.47
C ILE A 133 20.19 9.40 8.72
N LEU A 134 19.85 10.44 7.93
CA LEU A 134 20.83 11.24 7.20
C LEU A 134 21.87 11.83 8.16
N SER A 135 21.41 12.47 9.24
CA SER A 135 22.27 13.10 10.22
C SER A 135 23.20 12.08 10.89
N ILE A 136 22.68 10.92 11.29
CA ILE A 136 23.49 9.86 11.88
C ILE A 136 24.60 9.42 10.93
N TYR A 137 24.30 9.18 9.66
CA TYR A 137 25.31 8.74 8.69
C TYR A 137 26.34 9.83 8.35
N LEU A 138 25.97 11.11 8.42
CA LEU A 138 26.89 12.22 8.17
C LEU A 138 27.86 12.47 9.35
N PHE A 139 27.41 12.28 10.59
CA PHE A 139 28.21 12.54 11.79
C PHE A 139 28.88 11.30 12.39
N ARG A 140 28.46 10.09 12.02
CA ARG A 140 29.06 8.83 12.47
C ARG A 140 30.46 8.62 11.86
N THR A 141 31.36 8.00 12.64
CA THR A 141 32.64 7.46 12.13
C THR A 141 32.39 6.27 11.19
N PRO A 142 32.92 6.28 9.95
CA PRO A 142 32.80 5.17 9.01
C PRO A 142 33.19 3.83 9.66
N SER A 143 32.47 2.76 9.35
CA SER A 143 32.91 1.43 9.79
C SER A 143 34.11 0.98 8.94
N PRO A 144 34.97 0.08 9.46
CA PRO A 144 36.09 -0.47 8.69
C PRO A 144 35.65 -1.10 7.35
N GLN A 145 34.46 -1.74 7.32
CA GLN A 145 33.90 -2.27 6.07
C GLN A 145 33.45 -1.18 5.08
N GLN A 146 33.04 -0.01 5.58
CA GLN A 146 32.69 1.12 4.70
C GLN A 146 33.94 1.75 4.11
N GLU A 147 35.02 1.86 4.89
CA GLU A 147 36.30 2.37 4.41
C GLU A 147 36.92 1.44 3.35
N SER A 148 36.86 0.13 3.55
CA SER A 148 37.33 -0.85 2.56
C SER A 148 36.52 -0.86 1.26
N SER A 149 35.25 -0.43 1.31
CA SER A 149 34.37 -0.36 0.14
C SER A 149 34.61 0.86 -0.76
N GLY A 150 35.47 1.81 -0.35
CA GLY A 150 35.70 3.06 -1.08
C GLY A 150 34.50 4.01 -1.11
N LEU A 151 33.40 3.67 -0.43
CA LEU A 151 32.17 4.45 -0.43
C LEU A 151 32.29 5.63 0.54
N GLY A 152 32.31 6.84 -0.02
CA GLY A 152 32.35 8.08 0.76
C GLY A 152 31.18 8.17 1.74
N ARG A 153 31.42 8.80 2.91
CA ARG A 153 30.42 8.95 3.98
C ARG A 153 29.10 9.59 3.50
N SER A 154 29.19 10.59 2.62
CA SER A 154 28.03 11.24 2.02
C SER A 154 27.24 10.28 1.13
N ALA A 155 27.93 9.49 0.30
CA ALA A 155 27.28 8.52 -0.59
C ALA A 155 26.49 7.47 0.19
N SER A 156 27.07 6.87 1.24
CA SER A 156 26.36 5.89 2.06
C SER A 156 25.14 6.50 2.75
N ALA A 157 25.26 7.74 3.26
CA ALA A 157 24.15 8.47 3.87
C ALA A 157 22.96 8.65 2.90
N PHE A 158 23.22 9.13 1.67
CA PHE A 158 22.17 9.35 0.68
C PHE A 158 21.54 8.03 0.21
N ILE A 159 22.34 6.99 0.02
CA ILE A 159 21.86 5.67 -0.40
C ILE A 159 20.94 5.06 0.66
N THR A 160 21.32 5.10 1.94
CA THR A 160 20.48 4.56 3.03
C THR A 160 19.16 5.32 3.14
N VAL A 161 19.19 6.65 3.04
CA VAL A 161 17.97 7.48 3.10
C VAL A 161 17.06 7.21 1.89
N ALA A 162 17.63 7.10 0.69
CA ALA A 162 16.88 6.76 -0.51
C ALA A 162 16.22 5.38 -0.40
N ALA A 163 16.95 4.38 0.11
CA ALA A 163 16.42 3.03 0.34
C ALA A 163 15.28 3.03 1.38
N PHE A 164 15.44 3.76 2.48
CA PHE A 164 14.39 3.94 3.50
C PHE A 164 13.13 4.58 2.90
N LEU A 165 13.28 5.68 2.16
CA LEU A 165 12.15 6.39 1.57
C LEU A 165 11.43 5.56 0.50
N LEU A 166 12.17 4.80 -0.31
CA LEU A 166 11.60 3.87 -1.27
C LEU A 166 10.79 2.78 -0.55
N GLY A 167 11.35 2.18 0.50
CA GLY A 167 10.65 1.17 1.31
C GLY A 167 9.37 1.73 1.96
N ALA A 168 9.46 2.93 2.54
CA ALA A 168 8.30 3.61 3.12
C ALA A 168 7.21 3.91 2.08
N LEU A 169 7.61 4.31 0.87
CA LEU A 169 6.68 4.52 -0.25
C LEU A 169 6.01 3.22 -0.69
N CYS A 170 6.78 2.15 -0.90
CA CYS A 170 6.26 0.84 -1.28
C CYS A 170 5.27 0.29 -0.25
N SER A 171 5.62 0.42 1.05
CA SER A 171 4.76 0.02 2.17
C SER A 171 3.47 0.82 2.20
N GLY A 172 3.55 2.14 2.07
CA GLY A 172 2.38 3.01 2.07
C GLY A 172 1.42 2.72 0.90
N ILE A 173 1.96 2.50 -0.30
CA ILE A 173 1.13 2.15 -1.47
C ILE A 173 0.42 0.81 -1.22
N ALA A 174 1.14 -0.21 -0.76
CA ALA A 174 0.57 -1.52 -0.49
C ALA A 174 -0.55 -1.47 0.57
N GLY A 175 -0.32 -0.74 1.67
CA GLY A 175 -1.31 -0.59 2.73
C GLY A 175 -2.57 0.16 2.30
N TYR A 176 -2.40 1.27 1.55
CA TYR A 176 -3.54 2.05 1.05
C TYR A 176 -4.39 1.25 0.06
N VAL A 177 -3.74 0.58 -0.90
CA VAL A 177 -4.40 -0.25 -1.92
C VAL A 177 -5.11 -1.46 -1.28
N GLY A 178 -4.45 -2.11 -0.31
CA GLY A 178 -5.03 -3.22 0.45
C GLY A 178 -6.31 -2.82 1.18
N MET A 179 -6.28 -1.69 1.90
CA MET A 179 -7.48 -1.20 2.60
C MET A 179 -8.59 -0.81 1.63
N TRP A 180 -8.26 -0.14 0.51
CA TRP A 180 -9.24 0.30 -0.47
C TRP A 180 -10.09 -0.86 -1.02
N VAL A 181 -9.46 -2.01 -1.29
CA VAL A 181 -10.16 -3.24 -1.72
C VAL A 181 -10.89 -3.90 -0.55
N SER A 182 -10.27 -4.05 0.62
CA SER A 182 -10.87 -4.71 1.78
C SER A 182 -12.19 -4.06 2.21
N VAL A 183 -12.22 -2.73 2.30
CA VAL A 183 -13.43 -1.99 2.66
C VAL A 183 -14.56 -2.20 1.65
N ARG A 184 -14.25 -2.32 0.36
CA ARG A 184 -15.22 -2.60 -0.71
C ARG A 184 -15.64 -4.07 -0.76
N ALA A 185 -14.78 -4.98 -0.32
CA ALA A 185 -15.06 -6.41 -0.28
C ALA A 185 -16.03 -6.77 0.85
N ASN A 186 -15.98 -6.07 1.99
CA ASN A 186 -16.80 -6.38 3.18
C ASN A 186 -18.29 -6.53 2.86
N VAL A 187 -18.89 -5.54 2.18
CA VAL A 187 -20.33 -5.58 1.84
C VAL A 187 -20.67 -6.73 0.90
N ARG A 188 -19.75 -7.09 0.00
CA ARG A 188 -19.92 -8.20 -0.96
C ARG A 188 -19.86 -9.56 -0.27
N VAL A 189 -18.99 -9.70 0.73
CA VAL A 189 -18.95 -10.88 1.61
C VAL A 189 -20.27 -11.00 2.37
N SER A 190 -20.77 -9.91 2.95
CA SER A 190 -22.06 -9.89 3.66
C SER A 190 -23.24 -10.21 2.74
N SER A 191 -23.28 -9.65 1.53
CA SER A 191 -24.33 -9.96 0.54
C SER A 191 -24.28 -11.44 0.14
N ALA A 192 -23.10 -11.98 -0.14
CA ALA A 192 -22.94 -13.40 -0.48
C ALA A 192 -23.30 -14.34 0.68
N ALA A 193 -23.06 -13.93 1.93
CA ALA A 193 -23.41 -14.73 3.10
C ALA A 193 -24.93 -14.98 3.22
N ARG A 194 -25.77 -14.12 2.64
CA ARG A 194 -27.22 -14.33 2.55
C ARG A 194 -27.61 -15.48 1.63
N ARG A 195 -26.74 -15.86 0.69
CA ARG A 195 -26.96 -16.91 -0.32
C ARG A 195 -26.20 -18.18 0.00
N SER A 196 -24.92 -18.06 0.36
CA SER A 196 -24.06 -19.21 0.64
C SER A 196 -22.82 -18.83 1.45
N ALA A 197 -22.55 -19.58 2.52
CA ALA A 197 -21.30 -19.49 3.27
C ALA A 197 -20.06 -19.76 2.39
N ARG A 198 -20.18 -20.69 1.42
CA ARG A 198 -19.09 -21.01 0.48
C ARG A 198 -18.76 -19.82 -0.42
N GLU A 199 -19.78 -19.12 -0.93
CA GLU A 199 -19.59 -17.92 -1.76
C GLU A 199 -18.96 -16.80 -0.93
N ALA A 200 -19.45 -16.55 0.27
CA ALA A 200 -18.91 -15.55 1.18
C ALA A 200 -17.42 -15.80 1.50
N LEU A 201 -17.08 -17.04 1.85
CA LEU A 201 -15.70 -17.43 2.13
C LEU A 201 -14.81 -17.26 0.90
N GLN A 202 -15.29 -17.62 -0.29
CA GLN A 202 -14.52 -17.44 -1.53
C GLN A 202 -14.21 -15.97 -1.81
N ILE A 203 -15.17 -15.07 -1.59
CA ILE A 203 -14.96 -13.62 -1.75
C ILE A 203 -13.96 -13.11 -0.70
N ALA A 204 -14.13 -13.50 0.56
CA ALA A 204 -13.25 -13.08 1.65
C ALA A 204 -11.79 -13.53 1.42
N VAL A 205 -11.58 -14.80 1.07
CA VAL A 205 -10.24 -15.36 0.79
C VAL A 205 -9.60 -14.68 -0.42
N ARG A 206 -10.37 -14.41 -1.50
CA ARG A 206 -9.84 -13.74 -2.69
C ARG A 206 -9.50 -12.27 -2.44
N ALA A 207 -10.30 -11.57 -1.62
CA ALA A 207 -9.99 -10.21 -1.19
C ALA A 207 -8.73 -10.16 -0.31
N GLY A 208 -8.55 -11.12 0.60
CA GLY A 208 -7.33 -11.26 1.40
C GLY A 208 -6.10 -11.63 0.55
N GLY A 209 -6.27 -12.58 -0.38
CA GLY A 209 -5.23 -13.00 -1.31
C GLY A 209 -4.72 -11.87 -2.19
N PHE A 210 -5.61 -11.00 -2.67
CA PHE A 210 -5.23 -9.75 -3.34
C PHE A 210 -4.25 -8.92 -2.48
N SER A 211 -4.61 -8.66 -1.22
CA SER A 211 -3.79 -7.82 -0.33
C SER A 211 -2.42 -8.45 -0.08
N ALA A 212 -2.35 -9.77 0.09
CA ALA A 212 -1.09 -10.49 0.27
C ALA A 212 -0.18 -10.36 -0.96
N LEU A 213 -0.73 -10.56 -2.17
CA LEU A 213 0.03 -10.45 -3.42
C LEU A 213 0.58 -9.04 -3.64
N VAL A 214 -0.19 -7.99 -3.32
CA VAL A 214 0.28 -6.60 -3.41
C VAL A 214 1.42 -6.35 -2.42
N VAL A 215 1.26 -6.73 -1.15
CA VAL A 215 2.27 -6.49 -0.12
C VAL A 215 3.58 -7.19 -0.46
N VAL A 216 3.53 -8.49 -0.78
CA VAL A 216 4.73 -9.26 -1.15
C VAL A 216 5.32 -8.73 -2.46
N GLY A 217 4.50 -8.46 -3.47
CA GLY A 217 4.96 -7.92 -4.75
C GLY A 217 5.67 -6.57 -4.60
N MET A 218 5.11 -5.66 -3.80
CA MET A 218 5.70 -4.34 -3.53
C MET A 218 7.01 -4.44 -2.73
N ALA A 219 7.12 -5.39 -1.80
CA ALA A 219 8.35 -5.62 -1.05
C ALA A 219 9.46 -6.18 -1.96
N VAL A 220 9.16 -7.23 -2.72
CA VAL A 220 10.14 -7.90 -3.60
C VAL A 220 10.59 -6.96 -4.73
N ILE A 221 9.67 -6.23 -5.38
CA ILE A 221 10.05 -5.29 -6.44
C ILE A 221 10.90 -4.14 -5.88
N GLY A 222 10.59 -3.64 -4.68
CA GLY A 222 11.37 -2.59 -4.02
C GLY A 222 12.81 -3.03 -3.74
N ILE A 223 12.98 -4.23 -3.17
CA ILE A 223 14.31 -4.82 -2.92
C ILE A 223 15.05 -5.08 -4.22
N ALA A 224 14.38 -5.64 -5.24
CA ALA A 224 15.00 -5.93 -6.52
C ALA A 224 15.45 -4.65 -7.26
N ILE A 225 14.67 -3.57 -7.18
CA ILE A 225 15.06 -2.25 -7.71
C ILE A 225 16.30 -1.73 -6.98
N LEU A 226 16.34 -1.81 -5.64
CA LEU A 226 17.52 -1.37 -4.87
C LEU A 226 18.76 -2.18 -5.25
N TYR A 227 18.63 -3.51 -5.28
CA TYR A 227 19.74 -4.39 -5.64
C TYR A 227 20.26 -4.12 -7.06
N ALA A 228 19.37 -4.04 -8.05
CA ALA A 228 19.77 -3.79 -9.44
C ALA A 228 20.41 -2.40 -9.62
N THR A 229 19.90 -1.40 -8.90
CA THR A 229 20.49 -0.05 -8.90
C THR A 229 21.88 -0.06 -8.29
N PHE A 230 22.07 -0.72 -7.14
CA PHE A 230 23.39 -0.80 -6.50
C PHE A 230 24.38 -1.61 -7.34
N TYR A 231 23.94 -2.70 -7.95
CA TYR A 231 24.78 -3.50 -8.84
C TYR A 231 25.31 -2.67 -10.02
N VAL A 232 24.43 -1.94 -10.71
CA VAL A 232 24.82 -1.14 -11.89
C VAL A 232 25.58 0.12 -11.51
N TRP A 233 25.24 0.77 -10.40
CA TRP A 233 25.78 2.08 -10.04
C TRP A 233 27.04 2.02 -9.16
N LEU A 234 27.20 0.95 -8.38
CA LEU A 234 28.36 0.73 -7.50
C LEU A 234 29.30 -0.38 -8.01
N ASP A 235 29.00 -0.97 -9.17
CA ASP A 235 29.81 -2.02 -9.82
C ASP A 235 30.17 -3.16 -8.84
N VAL A 236 29.18 -3.58 -8.07
CA VAL A 236 29.29 -4.67 -7.10
C VAL A 236 29.49 -5.96 -7.91
N ASP A 237 30.63 -6.64 -7.75
CA ASP A 237 31.22 -7.74 -8.56
C ASP A 237 32.30 -7.37 -9.62
N SER A 238 32.74 -6.12 -9.73
CA SER A 238 33.97 -5.82 -10.49
C SER A 238 35.24 -6.33 -9.78
N PRO A 239 36.34 -6.68 -10.50
CA PRO A 239 37.58 -7.12 -9.88
C PRO A 239 38.19 -5.99 -9.03
N GLY A 240 37.91 -6.00 -7.73
CA GLY A 240 38.27 -4.94 -6.78
C GLY A 240 37.09 -4.34 -5.98
N SER A 241 35.86 -4.75 -6.25
CA SER A 241 34.63 -4.32 -5.55
C SER A 241 34.09 -5.42 -4.62
N MET A 242 33.21 -5.02 -3.69
CA MET A 242 32.63 -5.83 -2.62
C MET A 242 31.97 -7.09 -3.19
N LYS A 243 32.52 -8.27 -2.87
CA LYS A 243 31.93 -9.56 -3.24
C LYS A 243 30.73 -9.85 -2.35
N VAL A 244 29.60 -10.20 -2.96
CA VAL A 244 28.34 -10.52 -2.25
C VAL A 244 28.35 -11.93 -1.64
N THR A 245 29.37 -12.74 -1.96
CA THR A 245 29.51 -14.11 -1.49
C THR A 245 30.82 -14.30 -0.70
N GLU A 246 30.72 -14.20 0.62
CA GLU A 246 31.38 -15.13 1.56
C GLU A 246 30.32 -15.66 2.53
#